data_AF-A0A2D9H9V8-F1
#
_entry.id   AF-A0A2D9H9V8-F1
#
_cell.length_a   1.000
_cell.length_b   1.000
_cell.length_c   1.000
_cell.angle_alpha   90.00
_cell.angle_beta   90.00
_cell.angle_gamma   90.00
#
_symmetry.space_group_name_H-M   'P 1'
#
loop_
_entity.id
_entity.type
_entity.pdbx_description
1 polymer ?
#
loop_
_entity_poly.entity_id
_entity_poly.type
_entity_poly.pdbx_seq_one_letter_code
_entity_poly.pdbx_strand_id
1 'polypeptide(L)'
;MNKYLIAFLFFNCLWSQLHENKIQNRIINRIEDRQNLNVIRNNYRNEEDLIQFIESIVHTRQIPGLSISIVKNENIVWEKQFGFANINDEIEVNENTMFILSSISKTITVTALMQLYEQNLFELDDDINNYLPFDIIHPIYPNTPITFKMLLSHTSGIKDNWNVMTYYNGDSPLSLNYYLEQYLTPEGIFFNSNLNFTDSYPGSNFLYTNNGVALIGLLVEKISDQAFNNYCIENIFEPLSMNNTFWYLSEINNLNQVALPYQYTGGNGDSCFDIGCGIYDQSNPCFCDSECIYYDDCCSDYNEICGEDGIGSNPENLNEYENYGYSDYPSGQLRASSNNLAKFMSTYMNGGSYNGISILNSQTIELIKTIHYPTINSTQGLIWYYKNQNERSLFGHNGGDLGSSTEMFISFSDNIGVVLLSNSNNYNAMIQIENALIDFAEETNFIITGDINLDTNINILDVILIVNIIINSQTYNNLADLNHDGLINIVDILQLINLILI
;
A
#
# COMPACT_ATOMS: atom_id res chain seq x y z
N MET A 1 49.01 56.86 -2.01
CA MET A 1 48.23 55.72 -2.52
C MET A 1 48.81 54.43 -1.95
N ASN A 2 48.71 54.21 -0.62
CA ASN A 2 49.24 53.01 0.05
C ASN A 2 48.80 52.91 1.53
N LYS A 3 47.50 53.03 1.82
CA LYS A 3 46.93 52.81 3.17
C LYS A 3 45.58 52.08 3.21
N TYR A 4 44.88 51.98 2.08
CA TYR A 4 43.57 51.30 2.01
C TYR A 4 43.64 49.82 1.56
N LEU A 5 44.78 49.36 1.02
CA LEU A 5 44.92 47.97 0.55
C LEU A 5 45.28 46.98 1.68
N ILE A 6 45.94 47.45 2.75
CA ILE A 6 46.37 46.60 3.87
C ILE A 6 45.21 46.34 4.85
N ALA A 7 44.28 47.30 5.01
CA ALA A 7 43.11 47.12 5.86
C ALA A 7 42.12 46.08 5.30
N PHE A 8 42.03 45.95 3.97
CA PHE A 8 41.12 45.00 3.31
C PHE A 8 41.64 43.54 3.36
N LEU A 9 42.95 43.34 3.44
CA LEU A 9 43.57 42.00 3.55
C LEU A 9 43.55 41.46 4.99
N PHE A 10 43.64 42.34 6.01
CA PHE A 10 43.52 41.92 7.41
C PHE A 10 42.08 41.59 7.81
N PHE A 11 41.08 42.27 7.23
CA PHE A 11 39.67 41.98 7.53
C PHE A 11 39.21 40.62 6.96
N ASN A 12 39.71 40.23 5.77
CA ASN A 12 39.38 38.93 5.18
C ASN A 12 40.03 37.73 5.88
N CYS A 13 41.22 37.90 6.47
CA CYS A 13 41.94 36.82 7.17
C CYS A 13 41.36 36.53 8.57
N LEU A 14 40.87 37.57 9.27
CA LEU A 14 40.17 37.41 10.55
C LEU A 14 38.75 36.85 10.36
N TRP A 15 38.09 37.19 9.25
CA TRP A 15 36.79 36.61 8.91
C TRP A 15 36.91 35.13 8.49
N SER A 16 37.94 34.76 7.71
CA SER A 16 38.15 33.36 7.34
C SER A 16 38.49 32.48 8.55
N GLN A 17 39.30 32.95 9.50
CA GLN A 17 39.61 32.19 10.72
C GLN A 17 38.44 32.09 11.71
N LEU A 18 37.59 33.13 11.82
CA LEU A 18 36.36 33.05 12.63
C LEU A 18 35.32 32.15 11.96
N HIS A 19 35.26 32.12 10.64
CA HIS A 19 34.33 31.28 9.89
C HIS A 19 34.77 29.80 9.88
N GLU A 20 36.07 29.51 9.74
CA GLU A 20 36.64 28.16 9.85
C GLU A 20 36.49 27.60 11.27
N ASN A 21 36.74 28.39 12.33
CA ASN A 21 36.51 27.93 13.71
C ASN A 21 35.02 27.69 14.01
N LYS A 22 34.10 28.49 13.45
CA LYS A 22 32.65 28.22 13.54
C LYS A 22 32.26 26.95 12.77
N ILE A 23 32.88 26.69 11.62
CA ILE A 23 32.62 25.49 10.80
C ILE A 23 33.19 24.25 11.50
N GLN A 24 34.40 24.31 12.05
CA GLN A 24 34.98 23.21 12.83
C GLN A 24 34.19 22.93 14.11
N ASN A 25 33.79 23.95 14.88
CA ASN A 25 32.94 23.72 16.06
C ASN A 25 31.55 23.18 15.68
N ARG A 26 30.97 23.57 14.53
CA ARG A 26 29.75 22.96 13.99
C ARG A 26 29.96 21.51 13.55
N ILE A 27 31.12 21.17 12.99
CA ILE A 27 31.44 19.79 12.58
C ILE A 27 31.70 18.90 13.80
N ILE A 28 32.39 19.41 14.83
CA ILE A 28 32.66 18.70 16.08
C ILE A 28 31.36 18.48 16.86
N ASN A 29 30.50 19.50 16.99
CA ASN A 29 29.17 19.35 17.57
C ASN A 29 28.31 18.37 16.74
N ARG A 30 28.40 18.39 15.39
CA ARG A 30 27.72 17.40 14.54
C ARG A 30 28.25 15.98 14.72
N ILE A 31 29.50 15.77 15.14
CA ILE A 31 30.06 14.44 15.39
C ILE A 31 29.67 13.96 16.80
N GLU A 32 29.66 14.84 17.81
CA GLU A 32 29.13 14.52 19.13
C GLU A 32 27.61 14.29 19.10
N ASP A 33 26.85 15.09 18.35
CA ASP A 33 25.42 14.89 18.11
C ASP A 33 25.14 13.67 17.23
N ARG A 34 25.97 13.35 16.22
CA ARG A 34 25.83 12.09 15.46
C ARG A 34 26.19 10.85 16.26
N GLN A 35 27.07 10.97 17.26
CA GLN A 35 27.33 9.88 18.20
C GLN A 35 26.23 9.75 19.26
N ASN A 36 25.49 10.83 19.55
CA ASN A 36 24.28 10.84 20.37
C ASN A 36 22.97 10.58 19.58
N LEU A 37 23.00 10.55 18.25
CA LEU A 37 21.90 10.11 17.37
C LEU A 37 21.82 8.57 17.25
N ASN A 38 22.52 7.85 18.12
CA ASN A 38 22.16 6.47 18.41
C ASN A 38 20.86 6.47 19.23
N VAL A 39 19.75 6.17 18.55
CA VAL A 39 18.50 5.67 19.13
C VAL A 39 17.75 6.69 20.01
N ILE A 40 17.13 7.68 19.38
CA ILE A 40 15.75 8.02 19.77
C ILE A 40 14.88 7.36 18.70
N ARG A 41 14.61 6.07 18.90
CA ARG A 41 13.37 5.49 18.37
C ARG A 41 12.26 6.41 18.89
N ASN A 42 11.47 7.01 18.01
CA ASN A 42 10.17 7.50 18.42
C ASN A 42 9.39 6.27 18.83
N ASN A 43 9.55 5.83 20.07
CA ASN A 43 8.77 4.75 20.62
C ASN A 43 7.34 5.30 20.70
N TYR A 44 6.47 4.92 19.77
CA TYR A 44 5.03 5.10 19.91
C TYR A 44 4.59 4.07 20.97
N ARG A 45 4.82 4.39 22.25
CA ARG A 45 4.76 3.44 23.38
C ARG A 45 3.35 2.98 23.73
N ASN A 46 2.33 3.60 23.13
CA ASN A 46 0.93 3.27 23.33
C ASN A 46 0.09 3.72 22.14
N GLU A 47 -1.13 3.20 22.04
CA GLU A 47 -2.06 3.44 20.94
C GLU A 47 -2.46 4.91 20.79
N GLU A 48 -2.56 5.66 21.89
CA GLU A 48 -2.97 7.08 21.87
C GLU A 48 -1.93 7.95 21.15
N ASP A 49 -0.64 7.75 21.43
CA ASP A 49 0.45 8.46 20.77
C ASP A 49 0.49 8.18 19.26
N LEU A 50 0.22 6.93 18.85
CA LEU A 50 0.13 6.54 17.45
C LEU A 50 -1.06 7.21 16.75
N ILE A 51 -2.24 7.21 17.39
CA ILE A 51 -3.44 7.84 16.83
C ILE A 51 -3.21 9.34 16.65
N GLN A 52 -2.66 10.04 17.65
CA GLN A 52 -2.35 11.47 17.55
C GLN A 52 -1.36 11.77 16.42
N PHE A 53 -0.35 10.91 16.24
CA PHE A 53 0.58 11.02 15.11
C PHE A 53 -0.14 10.87 13.76
N ILE A 54 -0.99 9.84 13.62
CA ILE A 54 -1.74 9.60 12.38
C ILE A 54 -2.69 10.77 12.09
N GLU A 55 -3.45 11.23 13.08
CA GLU A 55 -4.35 12.39 12.95
C GLU A 55 -3.59 13.65 12.53
N SER A 56 -2.40 13.89 13.11
CA SER A 56 -1.53 14.99 12.71
C SER A 56 -1.11 14.89 11.25
N ILE A 57 -0.71 13.70 10.79
CA ILE A 57 -0.38 13.46 9.38
C ILE A 57 -1.60 13.64 8.47
N VAL A 58 -2.75 13.04 8.83
CA VAL A 58 -4.00 13.15 8.07
C VAL A 58 -4.40 14.61 7.88
N HIS A 59 -4.34 15.41 8.94
CA HIS A 59 -4.64 16.84 8.90
C HIS A 59 -3.61 17.63 8.09
N THR A 60 -2.32 17.53 8.44
CA THR A 60 -1.25 18.33 7.82
C THR A 60 -0.98 17.98 6.35
N ARG A 61 -1.31 16.75 5.94
CA ARG A 61 -1.16 16.26 4.56
C ARG A 61 -2.46 16.26 3.78
N GLN A 62 -3.55 16.77 4.37
CA GLN A 62 -4.89 16.85 3.79
C GLN A 62 -5.32 15.53 3.16
N ILE A 63 -5.13 14.44 3.91
CA ILE A 63 -5.66 13.13 3.53
C ILE A 63 -7.16 13.14 3.83
N PRO A 64 -8.06 13.01 2.84
CA PRO A 64 -9.48 13.05 3.12
C PRO A 64 -9.93 11.88 3.96
N GLY A 65 -9.53 10.66 3.59
CA GLY A 65 -9.90 9.43 4.25
C GLY A 65 -8.76 8.43 4.27
N LEU A 66 -8.68 7.68 5.37
CA LEU A 66 -7.67 6.65 5.61
C LEU A 66 -8.30 5.48 6.37
N SER A 67 -8.02 4.25 5.93
CA SER A 67 -8.40 3.03 6.62
C SER A 67 -7.18 2.13 6.81
N ILE A 68 -7.01 1.60 8.02
CA ILE A 68 -5.79 0.92 8.46
C ILE A 68 -6.15 -0.42 9.11
N SER A 69 -5.36 -1.46 8.81
CA SER A 69 -5.36 -2.72 9.56
C SER A 69 -3.94 -3.19 9.84
N ILE A 70 -3.69 -3.67 11.05
CA ILE A 70 -2.45 -4.37 11.43
C ILE A 70 -2.78 -5.85 11.62
N VAL A 71 -1.99 -6.69 10.98
CA VAL A 71 -1.95 -8.14 11.18
C VAL A 71 -0.73 -8.47 12.02
N LYS A 72 -0.88 -9.26 13.09
CA LYS A 72 0.24 -9.80 13.85
C LYS A 72 -0.04 -11.24 14.21
N ASN A 73 0.94 -12.12 14.00
CA ASN A 73 0.74 -13.55 14.19
C ASN A 73 -0.51 -14.06 13.48
N GLU A 74 -0.65 -13.69 12.20
CA GLU A 74 -1.71 -14.17 11.29
C GLU A 74 -3.13 -13.70 11.65
N ASN A 75 -3.28 -12.92 12.73
CA ASN A 75 -4.54 -12.36 13.20
C ASN A 75 -4.58 -10.85 12.94
N ILE A 76 -5.76 -10.34 12.60
CA ILE A 76 -5.99 -8.89 12.56
C ILE A 76 -6.08 -8.42 14.02
N VAL A 77 -5.14 -7.59 14.45
CA VAL A 77 -4.98 -7.20 15.86
C VAL A 77 -5.33 -5.75 16.14
N TRP A 78 -5.44 -4.92 15.11
CA TRP A 78 -5.75 -3.50 15.25
C TRP A 78 -6.32 -2.93 13.96
N GLU A 79 -7.35 -2.10 14.08
CA GLU A 79 -7.98 -1.40 12.96
C GLU A 79 -8.40 0.01 13.38
N LYS A 80 -8.20 0.99 12.50
CA LYS A 80 -8.70 2.36 12.65
C LYS A 80 -9.02 3.00 11.32
N GLN A 81 -9.93 3.96 11.38
CA GLN A 81 -10.39 4.75 10.25
C GLN A 81 -10.34 6.23 10.63
N PHE A 82 -10.05 7.06 9.64
CA PHE A 82 -9.90 8.51 9.79
C PHE A 82 -10.55 9.22 8.61
N GLY A 83 -11.19 10.35 8.89
CA GLY A 83 -11.69 11.28 7.88
C GLY A 83 -12.90 10.77 7.08
N PHE A 84 -13.01 11.20 5.83
CA PHE A 84 -14.17 11.06 4.96
C PHE A 84 -13.90 10.19 3.73
N ALA A 85 -14.81 9.25 3.47
CA ALA A 85 -14.91 8.53 2.22
C ALA A 85 -15.44 9.44 1.10
N ASN A 86 -16.31 10.40 1.46
CA ASN A 86 -16.81 11.44 0.57
C ASN A 86 -16.99 12.73 1.39
N ILE A 87 -16.23 13.77 1.05
CA ILE A 87 -16.21 15.05 1.77
C ILE A 87 -17.54 15.80 1.57
N ASN A 88 -18.03 15.85 0.33
CA ASN A 88 -19.20 16.65 -0.04
C ASN A 88 -20.50 16.12 0.58
N ASP A 89 -20.63 14.79 0.68
CA ASP A 89 -21.79 14.13 1.28
C ASP A 89 -21.59 13.83 2.79
N GLU A 90 -20.49 14.29 3.39
CA GLU A 90 -20.14 14.07 4.81
C GLU A 90 -20.15 12.59 5.22
N ILE A 91 -19.68 11.70 4.34
CA ILE A 91 -19.61 10.26 4.59
C ILE A 91 -18.26 9.93 5.23
N GLU A 92 -18.26 9.58 6.51
CA GLU A 92 -17.06 9.13 7.24
C GLU A 92 -16.54 7.79 6.73
N VAL A 93 -15.22 7.61 6.79
CA VAL A 93 -14.60 6.29 6.58
C VAL A 93 -14.95 5.38 7.76
N ASN A 94 -15.41 4.17 7.46
CA ASN A 94 -15.66 3.11 8.44
C ASN A 94 -15.05 1.77 7.98
N GLU A 95 -15.20 0.72 8.79
CA GLU A 95 -14.60 -0.59 8.57
C GLU A 95 -15.06 -1.28 7.26
N ASN A 96 -16.20 -0.86 6.71
CA ASN A 96 -16.76 -1.37 5.46
C ASN A 96 -16.46 -0.48 4.25
N THR A 97 -15.80 0.68 4.44
CA THR A 97 -15.43 1.57 3.35
C THR A 97 -14.41 0.88 2.45
N MET A 98 -14.77 0.74 1.18
CA MET A 98 -13.93 0.19 0.12
C MET A 98 -13.16 1.31 -0.57
N PHE A 99 -11.86 1.07 -0.77
CA PHE A 99 -10.97 1.95 -1.51
C PHE A 99 -10.50 1.22 -2.76
N ILE A 100 -10.24 1.96 -3.84
CA ILE A 100 -9.55 1.40 -4.99
C ILE A 100 -8.13 1.02 -4.58
N LEU A 101 -7.77 -0.26 -4.75
CA LEU A 101 -6.51 -0.82 -4.29
C LEU A 101 -5.34 -0.43 -5.20
N SER A 102 -5.63 0.11 -6.37
CA SER A 102 -4.61 0.41 -7.37
C SER A 102 -3.75 -0.84 -7.61
N SER A 103 -2.42 -0.71 -7.68
CA SER A 103 -1.52 -1.82 -8.01
C SER A 103 -1.46 -2.97 -7.01
N ILE A 104 -1.99 -2.83 -5.79
CA ILE A 104 -2.17 -3.99 -4.90
C ILE A 104 -3.08 -5.06 -5.56
N SER A 105 -4.03 -4.65 -6.41
CA SER A 105 -4.91 -5.55 -7.18
C SER A 105 -4.15 -6.66 -7.90
N LYS A 106 -2.92 -6.39 -8.37
CA LYS A 106 -2.08 -7.36 -9.07
C LYS A 106 -1.78 -8.60 -8.21
N THR A 107 -1.72 -8.43 -6.89
CA THR A 107 -1.46 -9.52 -5.95
C THR A 107 -2.61 -10.55 -5.93
N ILE A 108 -3.85 -10.10 -6.09
CA ILE A 108 -5.02 -10.98 -6.27
C ILE A 108 -4.96 -11.65 -7.65
N THR A 109 -4.63 -10.89 -8.69
CA THR A 109 -4.51 -11.40 -10.07
C THR A 109 -3.47 -12.53 -10.18
N VAL A 110 -2.30 -12.38 -9.56
CA VAL A 110 -1.31 -13.47 -9.50
C VAL A 110 -1.79 -14.64 -8.65
N THR A 111 -2.48 -14.39 -7.54
CA THR A 111 -3.03 -15.48 -6.70
C THR A 111 -3.99 -16.36 -7.51
N ALA A 112 -4.90 -15.74 -8.26
CA ALA A 112 -5.85 -16.45 -9.11
C ALA A 112 -5.13 -17.31 -10.18
N LEU A 113 -4.11 -16.76 -10.83
CA LEU A 113 -3.31 -17.51 -11.79
C LEU A 113 -2.56 -18.66 -11.12
N MET A 114 -1.97 -18.44 -9.94
CA MET A 114 -1.20 -19.46 -9.23
C MET A 114 -2.09 -20.59 -8.67
N GLN A 115 -3.38 -20.37 -8.40
CA GLN A 115 -4.32 -21.46 -8.14
C GLN A 115 -4.48 -22.41 -9.33
N LEU A 116 -4.43 -21.89 -10.56
CA LEU A 116 -4.47 -22.71 -11.78
C LEU A 116 -3.12 -23.41 -12.02
N TYR A 117 -1.99 -22.80 -11.60
CA TYR A 117 -0.68 -23.45 -11.58
C TYR A 117 -0.68 -24.70 -10.69
N GLU A 118 -1.26 -24.61 -9.49
CA GLU A 118 -1.37 -25.75 -8.56
C GLU A 118 -2.21 -26.90 -9.10
N GLN A 119 -3.12 -26.61 -10.03
CA GLN A 119 -3.92 -27.60 -10.75
C GLN A 119 -3.16 -28.25 -11.90
N ASN A 120 -1.87 -27.90 -12.12
CA ASN A 120 -1.02 -28.35 -13.22
C ASN A 120 -1.61 -28.01 -14.61
N LEU A 121 -2.33 -26.89 -14.71
CA LEU A 121 -2.95 -26.45 -15.97
C LEU A 121 -1.96 -25.72 -16.89
N PHE A 122 -0.85 -25.23 -16.35
CA PHE A 122 0.26 -24.65 -17.10
C PHE A 122 1.55 -24.72 -16.26
N GLU A 123 2.70 -24.57 -16.91
CA GLU A 123 4.00 -24.38 -16.26
C GLU A 123 4.51 -22.95 -16.45
N LEU A 124 5.33 -22.46 -15.51
CA LEU A 124 5.83 -21.08 -15.54
C LEU A 124 6.64 -20.73 -16.81
N ASP A 125 7.29 -21.72 -17.42
CA ASP A 125 8.10 -21.55 -18.63
C ASP A 125 7.34 -21.83 -19.93
N ASP A 126 6.04 -22.11 -19.86
CA ASP A 126 5.20 -22.29 -21.05
C ASP A 126 5.03 -20.98 -21.82
N ASP A 127 4.91 -21.09 -23.14
CA ASP A 127 4.51 -19.99 -24.03
C ASP A 127 3.03 -19.65 -23.81
N ILE A 128 2.76 -18.38 -23.47
CA ILE A 128 1.41 -17.88 -23.19
C ILE A 128 0.48 -17.96 -24.42
N ASN A 129 1.03 -17.94 -25.64
CA ASN A 129 0.22 -18.02 -26.86
C ASN A 129 -0.53 -19.36 -26.98
N ASN A 130 -0.06 -20.42 -26.30
CA ASN A 130 -0.79 -21.70 -26.25
C ASN A 130 -2.12 -21.62 -25.47
N TYR A 131 -2.33 -20.54 -24.70
CA TYR A 131 -3.45 -20.36 -23.79
C TYR A 131 -4.34 -19.16 -24.13
N LEU A 132 -4.00 -18.42 -25.19
CA LEU A 132 -4.70 -17.20 -25.62
C LEU A 132 -5.48 -17.44 -26.92
N PRO A 133 -6.57 -16.68 -27.16
CA PRO A 133 -7.33 -16.78 -28.41
C PRO A 133 -6.69 -16.01 -29.58
N PHE A 134 -5.57 -15.32 -29.34
CA PHE A 134 -4.79 -14.57 -30.32
C PHE A 134 -3.30 -14.68 -29.98
N ASP A 135 -2.45 -14.52 -30.99
CA ASP A 135 -1.00 -14.56 -30.83
C ASP A 135 -0.43 -13.19 -30.49
N ILE A 136 0.39 -13.13 -29.45
CA ILE A 136 1.21 -11.97 -29.11
C ILE A 136 2.61 -12.20 -29.64
N ILE A 137 3.02 -11.36 -30.59
CA ILE A 137 4.31 -11.48 -31.27
C ILE A 137 5.13 -10.23 -30.97
N HIS A 138 6.27 -10.41 -30.28
CA HIS A 138 7.19 -9.30 -30.04
C HIS A 138 7.74 -8.75 -31.38
N PRO A 139 7.55 -7.46 -31.72
CA PRO A 139 7.87 -6.94 -33.05
C PRO A 139 9.33 -7.11 -33.49
N ILE A 140 10.27 -7.00 -32.54
CA ILE A 140 11.72 -7.16 -32.79
C ILE A 140 12.21 -8.60 -32.64
N TYR A 141 11.53 -9.42 -31.82
CA TYR A 141 11.95 -10.78 -31.48
C TYR A 141 10.81 -11.78 -31.73
N PRO A 142 10.31 -11.90 -32.98
CA PRO A 142 9.08 -12.62 -33.29
C PRO A 142 9.14 -14.14 -33.06
N ASN A 143 10.34 -14.70 -32.88
CA ASN A 143 10.55 -16.13 -32.63
C ASN A 143 10.84 -16.44 -31.16
N THR A 144 10.80 -15.44 -30.27
CA THR A 144 11.00 -15.63 -28.84
C THR A 144 9.64 -15.72 -28.15
N PRO A 145 9.30 -16.86 -27.53
CA PRO A 145 8.04 -16.97 -26.79
C PRO A 145 8.08 -16.09 -25.55
N ILE A 146 6.93 -15.50 -25.21
CA ILE A 146 6.72 -14.82 -23.92
C ILE A 146 6.14 -15.85 -22.97
N THR A 147 6.73 -16.04 -21.78
CA THR A 147 6.27 -17.04 -20.83
C THR A 147 5.48 -16.45 -19.66
N PHE A 148 4.74 -17.29 -18.93
CA PHE A 148 4.06 -16.89 -17.69
C PHE A 148 5.03 -16.27 -16.69
N LYS A 149 6.21 -16.88 -16.50
CA LYS A 149 7.27 -16.37 -15.63
C LYS A 149 7.67 -14.95 -16.02
N MET A 150 7.82 -14.67 -17.31
CA MET A 150 8.18 -13.34 -17.80
C MET A 150 7.09 -12.29 -17.57
N LEU A 151 5.80 -12.66 -17.69
CA LEU A 151 4.69 -11.76 -17.33
C LEU A 151 4.71 -11.45 -15.84
N LEU A 152 4.81 -12.50 -15.02
CA LEU A 152 4.79 -12.42 -13.56
C LEU A 152 5.98 -11.67 -12.97
N SER A 153 7.14 -11.68 -13.64
CA SER A 153 8.33 -10.94 -13.19
C SER A 153 8.53 -9.59 -13.87
N HIS A 154 7.56 -9.11 -14.66
CA HIS A 154 7.67 -7.87 -15.44
C HIS A 154 8.90 -7.84 -16.39
N THR A 155 9.19 -8.96 -17.04
CA THR A 155 10.31 -9.10 -18.00
C THR A 155 9.86 -9.51 -19.40
N SER A 156 8.57 -9.48 -19.72
CA SER A 156 8.03 -9.95 -21.01
C SER A 156 8.42 -9.09 -22.21
N GLY A 157 8.82 -7.83 -21.99
CA GLY A 157 9.00 -6.85 -23.05
C GLY A 157 7.69 -6.18 -23.49
N ILE A 158 6.54 -6.52 -22.88
CA ILE A 158 5.29 -5.75 -23.02
C ILE A 158 5.43 -4.43 -22.23
N LYS A 159 4.88 -3.36 -22.79
CA LYS A 159 5.00 -2.01 -22.26
C LYS A 159 3.65 -1.30 -22.26
N ASP A 160 3.47 -0.44 -21.26
CA ASP A 160 2.30 0.42 -21.15
C ASP A 160 2.42 1.66 -22.05
N ASN A 161 1.35 1.90 -22.81
CA ASN A 161 1.14 3.02 -23.70
C ASN A 161 -0.02 3.85 -23.14
N TRP A 162 0.33 4.75 -22.23
CA TRP A 162 -0.63 5.62 -21.54
C TRP A 162 -1.50 6.47 -22.49
N ASN A 163 -1.12 6.64 -23.77
CA ASN A 163 -1.93 7.38 -24.74
C ASN A 163 -3.24 6.67 -25.12
N VAL A 164 -3.34 5.36 -24.87
CA VAL A 164 -4.49 4.52 -25.22
C VAL A 164 -5.07 3.77 -24.01
N MET A 165 -4.49 3.95 -22.82
CA MET A 165 -4.99 3.40 -21.56
C MET A 165 -5.91 4.44 -20.90
N THR A 166 -7.21 4.28 -21.12
CA THR A 166 -8.21 5.28 -20.75
C THR A 166 -8.81 5.00 -19.37
N TYR A 167 -8.97 6.07 -18.58
CA TYR A 167 -9.81 6.09 -17.39
C TYR A 167 -11.26 6.35 -17.81
N TYR A 168 -12.16 5.48 -17.39
CA TYR A 168 -13.60 5.63 -17.61
C TYR A 168 -14.26 6.15 -16.34
N ASN A 169 -15.23 7.05 -16.47
CA ASN A 169 -16.14 7.34 -15.36
C ASN A 169 -17.08 6.13 -15.20
N GLY A 170 -16.91 5.37 -14.12
CA GLY A 170 -17.49 4.05 -13.95
C GLY A 170 -16.67 2.90 -14.55
N ASP A 171 -17.32 1.75 -14.74
CA ASP A 171 -16.70 0.55 -15.32
C ASP A 171 -16.35 0.75 -16.81
N SER A 172 -15.25 0.16 -17.28
CA SER A 172 -14.90 0.18 -18.70
C SER A 172 -15.98 -0.53 -19.54
N PRO A 173 -16.38 0.05 -20.70
CA PRO A 173 -17.29 -0.60 -21.62
C PRO A 173 -16.63 -1.70 -22.46
N LEU A 174 -15.30 -1.84 -22.41
CA LEU A 174 -14.56 -2.84 -23.18
C LEU A 174 -14.35 -4.10 -22.34
N SER A 175 -14.64 -5.27 -22.91
CA SER A 175 -14.21 -6.53 -22.30
C SER A 175 -12.69 -6.65 -22.29
N LEU A 176 -12.12 -7.30 -21.28
CA LEU A 176 -10.68 -7.55 -21.14
C LEU A 176 -10.06 -8.18 -22.40
N ASN A 177 -10.68 -9.24 -22.92
CA ASN A 177 -10.22 -9.93 -24.13
C ASN A 177 -10.12 -8.98 -25.32
N TYR A 178 -11.21 -8.26 -25.63
CA TYR A 178 -11.24 -7.32 -26.75
C TYR A 178 -10.16 -6.24 -26.59
N TYR A 179 -10.05 -5.64 -25.41
CA TYR A 179 -9.05 -4.60 -25.16
C TYR A 179 -7.62 -5.11 -25.40
N LEU A 180 -7.26 -6.26 -24.84
CA LEU A 180 -5.91 -6.82 -24.97
C LEU A 180 -5.60 -7.28 -26.39
N GLU A 181 -6.57 -7.87 -27.09
CA GLU A 181 -6.42 -8.20 -28.52
C GLU A 181 -6.13 -6.93 -29.33
N GLN A 182 -6.93 -5.87 -29.13
CA GLN A 182 -6.74 -4.59 -29.80
C GLN A 182 -5.43 -3.87 -29.43
N TYR A 183 -4.86 -4.18 -28.26
CA TYR A 183 -3.63 -3.56 -27.76
C TYR A 183 -2.36 -4.33 -28.18
N LEU A 184 -2.41 -5.66 -28.25
CA LEU A 184 -1.22 -6.51 -28.40
C LEU A 184 -1.07 -7.16 -29.80
N THR A 185 -2.07 -7.03 -30.68
CA THR A 185 -2.03 -7.60 -32.04
C THR A 185 -1.80 -6.52 -33.12
N PRO A 186 -1.04 -6.80 -34.21
CA PRO A 186 -0.73 -5.81 -35.24
C PRO A 186 -1.95 -5.12 -35.90
N GLU A 187 -3.08 -5.82 -35.98
CA GLU A 187 -4.33 -5.34 -36.56
C GLU A 187 -5.18 -4.53 -35.57
N GLY A 188 -4.79 -4.52 -34.29
CA GLY A 188 -5.53 -3.89 -33.21
C GLY A 188 -5.52 -2.36 -33.26
N ILE A 189 -6.65 -1.74 -32.91
CA ILE A 189 -6.79 -0.28 -32.95
C ILE A 189 -5.93 0.48 -31.92
N PHE A 190 -5.49 -0.20 -30.86
CA PHE A 190 -4.62 0.36 -29.81
C PHE A 190 -3.16 -0.07 -29.99
N PHE A 191 -2.88 -0.88 -31.01
CA PHE A 191 -1.55 -1.42 -31.24
C PHE A 191 -0.59 -0.37 -31.76
N ASN A 192 0.57 -0.31 -31.13
CA ASN A 192 1.72 0.40 -31.65
C ASN A 192 3.00 -0.36 -31.26
N SER A 193 3.72 -0.89 -32.25
CA SER A 193 4.89 -1.74 -32.01
C SER A 193 5.97 -1.08 -31.14
N ASN A 194 6.11 0.24 -31.20
CA ASN A 194 7.17 0.99 -30.51
C ASN A 194 6.74 1.51 -29.13
N LEU A 195 5.42 1.56 -28.88
CA LEU A 195 4.87 2.07 -27.62
C LEU A 195 4.38 0.93 -26.72
N ASN A 196 3.91 -0.18 -27.30
CA ASN A 196 3.31 -1.30 -26.58
C ASN A 196 4.34 -2.41 -26.28
N PHE A 197 5.53 -2.34 -26.88
CA PHE A 197 6.65 -3.25 -26.63
C PHE A 197 7.95 -2.47 -26.39
N THR A 198 8.89 -3.11 -25.71
CA THR A 198 10.25 -2.61 -25.52
C THR A 198 11.17 -3.04 -26.67
N ASP A 199 12.36 -2.45 -26.76
CA ASP A 199 13.40 -2.91 -27.70
C ASP A 199 14.26 -4.06 -27.13
N SER A 200 14.03 -4.43 -25.87
CA SER A 200 14.79 -5.44 -25.13
C SER A 200 14.32 -6.86 -25.45
N TYR A 201 15.24 -7.82 -25.39
CA TYR A 201 14.90 -9.23 -25.56
C TYR A 201 13.96 -9.71 -24.43
N PRO A 202 12.86 -10.42 -24.70
CA PRO A 202 11.99 -10.96 -23.66
C PRO A 202 12.78 -11.80 -22.63
N GLY A 203 12.59 -11.50 -21.35
CA GLY A 203 13.32 -12.09 -20.23
C GLY A 203 14.68 -11.45 -19.93
N SER A 204 15.08 -10.37 -20.61
CA SER A 204 16.39 -9.72 -20.40
C SER A 204 16.36 -8.38 -19.68
N ASN A 205 15.19 -7.77 -19.49
CA ASN A 205 15.06 -6.46 -18.83
C ASN A 205 13.77 -6.38 -18.02
N PHE A 206 13.82 -5.69 -16.88
CA PHE A 206 12.64 -5.39 -16.07
C PHE A 206 11.96 -4.12 -16.57
N LEU A 207 10.67 -4.19 -16.84
CA LEU A 207 9.81 -3.04 -17.05
C LEU A 207 8.42 -3.35 -16.49
N TYR A 208 8.06 -2.65 -15.43
CA TYR A 208 6.72 -2.72 -14.86
C TYR A 208 5.66 -2.42 -15.92
N THR A 209 4.62 -3.27 -16.00
CA THR A 209 3.54 -3.14 -16.98
C THR A 209 2.21 -3.58 -16.38
N ASN A 210 1.22 -2.72 -16.52
CA ASN A 210 -0.18 -3.00 -16.20
C ASN A 210 -0.80 -3.93 -17.23
N ASN A 211 -0.53 -3.71 -18.52
CA ASN A 211 -1.07 -4.58 -19.59
C ASN A 211 -0.54 -6.01 -19.51
N GLY A 212 0.71 -6.20 -19.06
CA GLY A 212 1.23 -7.55 -18.78
C GLY A 212 0.45 -8.27 -17.67
N VAL A 213 -0.06 -7.54 -16.67
CA VAL A 213 -0.88 -8.11 -15.59
C VAL A 213 -2.35 -8.28 -15.99
N ALA A 214 -2.89 -7.34 -16.77
CA ALA A 214 -4.21 -7.54 -17.38
C ALA A 214 -4.25 -8.79 -18.25
N LEU A 215 -3.14 -9.10 -18.93
CA LEU A 215 -2.98 -10.34 -19.68
C LEU A 215 -2.95 -11.59 -18.77
N ILE A 216 -2.39 -11.50 -17.56
CA ILE A 216 -2.51 -12.56 -16.55
C ILE A 216 -3.99 -12.78 -16.18
N GLY A 217 -4.76 -11.71 -15.98
CA GLY A 217 -6.20 -11.81 -15.75
C GLY A 217 -6.92 -12.50 -16.90
N LEU A 218 -6.58 -12.17 -18.16
CA LEU A 218 -7.15 -12.83 -19.33
C LEU A 218 -6.76 -14.32 -19.40
N LEU A 219 -5.53 -14.68 -19.05
CA LEU A 219 -5.08 -16.06 -18.99
C LEU A 219 -5.88 -16.87 -17.96
N VAL A 220 -6.21 -16.27 -16.79
CA VAL A 220 -7.14 -16.88 -15.84
C VAL A 220 -8.49 -17.14 -16.50
N GLU A 221 -9.04 -16.19 -17.27
CA GLU A 221 -10.32 -16.39 -17.96
C GLU A 221 -10.28 -17.57 -18.93
N LYS A 222 -9.20 -17.68 -19.72
CA LYS A 222 -9.09 -18.69 -20.77
C LYS A 222 -8.78 -20.08 -20.23
N ILE A 223 -7.98 -20.17 -19.17
CA ILE A 223 -7.61 -21.45 -18.58
C ILE A 223 -8.76 -22.00 -17.71
N SER A 224 -9.47 -21.14 -16.98
CA SER A 224 -10.58 -21.55 -16.09
C SER A 224 -11.93 -21.67 -16.79
N ASP A 225 -12.11 -21.07 -17.98
CA ASP A 225 -13.40 -20.89 -18.66
C ASP A 225 -14.42 -20.11 -17.80
N GLN A 226 -13.93 -19.21 -16.93
CA GLN A 226 -14.72 -18.31 -16.10
C GLN A 226 -14.34 -16.84 -16.34
N ALA A 227 -15.27 -15.91 -16.16
CA ALA A 227 -14.91 -14.49 -16.14
C ALA A 227 -13.99 -14.20 -14.95
N PHE A 228 -12.96 -13.36 -15.13
CA PHE A 228 -11.90 -13.21 -14.14
C PHE A 228 -12.42 -12.69 -12.80
N ASN A 229 -13.34 -11.73 -12.84
CA ASN A 229 -14.02 -11.21 -11.64
C ASN A 229 -14.75 -12.32 -10.87
N ASN A 230 -15.50 -13.19 -11.57
CA ASN A 230 -16.22 -14.30 -10.95
C ASN A 230 -15.26 -15.35 -10.39
N TYR A 231 -14.16 -15.65 -11.10
CA TYR A 231 -13.14 -16.57 -10.60
C TYR A 231 -12.58 -16.09 -9.26
N CYS A 232 -12.23 -14.79 -9.15
CA CYS A 232 -11.75 -14.22 -7.90
C CYS A 232 -12.81 -14.27 -6.79
N ILE A 233 -14.08 -14.00 -7.10
CA ILE A 233 -15.16 -14.10 -6.12
C ILE A 233 -15.26 -15.52 -5.57
N GLU A 234 -15.40 -16.52 -6.44
CA GLU A 234 -15.64 -17.92 -6.04
C GLU A 234 -14.42 -18.58 -5.39
N ASN A 235 -13.21 -18.25 -5.82
CA ASN A 235 -11.99 -18.99 -5.45
C ASN A 235 -11.06 -18.23 -4.48
N ILE A 236 -11.31 -16.95 -4.22
CA ILE A 236 -10.50 -16.13 -3.31
C ILE A 236 -11.40 -15.38 -2.31
N PHE A 237 -12.35 -14.58 -2.78
CA PHE A 237 -13.08 -13.67 -1.89
C PHE A 237 -14.10 -14.39 -1.01
N GLU A 238 -14.92 -15.29 -1.56
CA GLU A 238 -15.87 -16.09 -0.78
C GLU A 238 -15.14 -17.01 0.21
N PRO A 239 -14.10 -17.78 -0.17
CA PRO A 239 -13.34 -18.61 0.77
C PRO A 239 -12.69 -17.83 1.92
N LEU A 240 -12.27 -16.59 1.67
CA LEU A 240 -11.64 -15.72 2.67
C LEU A 240 -12.62 -14.76 3.36
N SER A 241 -13.93 -14.88 3.13
CA SER A 241 -14.94 -13.98 3.70
C SER A 241 -14.65 -12.49 3.43
N MET A 242 -14.20 -12.17 2.21
CA MET A 242 -13.90 -10.82 1.72
C MET A 242 -15.14 -10.17 1.08
N ASN A 243 -16.19 -9.99 1.88
CA ASN A 243 -17.53 -9.55 1.42
C ASN A 243 -17.59 -8.11 0.88
N ASN A 244 -16.60 -7.28 1.17
CA ASN A 244 -16.45 -5.90 0.71
C ASN A 244 -15.27 -5.83 -0.26
N THR A 245 -15.24 -6.70 -1.27
CA THR A 245 -14.19 -6.75 -2.29
C THR A 245 -14.78 -7.01 -3.67
N PHE A 246 -14.65 -6.05 -4.59
CA PHE A 246 -15.29 -6.09 -5.91
C PHE A 246 -14.42 -5.47 -7.00
N TRP A 247 -14.44 -6.06 -8.19
CA TRP A 247 -13.68 -5.56 -9.34
C TRP A 247 -14.42 -4.42 -10.04
N TYR A 248 -15.74 -4.53 -10.14
CA TYR A 248 -16.58 -3.58 -10.87
C TYR A 248 -17.49 -2.79 -9.93
N LEU A 249 -17.72 -1.52 -10.24
CA LEU A 249 -18.67 -0.68 -9.51
C LEU A 249 -20.10 -1.22 -9.66
N SER A 250 -20.41 -1.81 -10.81
CA SER A 250 -21.69 -2.47 -11.08
C SER A 250 -21.98 -3.71 -10.22
N GLU A 251 -20.97 -4.27 -9.53
CA GLU A 251 -21.14 -5.36 -8.56
C GLU A 251 -21.55 -4.85 -7.16
N ILE A 252 -21.42 -3.54 -6.92
CA ILE A 252 -21.59 -2.93 -5.59
C ILE A 252 -23.01 -2.38 -5.45
N ASN A 253 -23.76 -2.92 -4.47
CA ASN A 253 -25.14 -2.49 -4.21
C ASN A 253 -25.25 -1.09 -3.62
N ASN A 254 -24.27 -0.66 -2.82
CA ASN A 254 -24.27 0.63 -2.15
C ASN A 254 -22.95 1.38 -2.40
N LEU A 255 -22.96 2.28 -3.39
CA LEU A 255 -21.79 3.06 -3.76
C LEU A 255 -21.33 4.06 -2.67
N ASN A 256 -22.17 4.36 -1.66
CA ASN A 256 -21.73 5.16 -0.51
C ASN A 256 -20.67 4.44 0.35
N GLN A 257 -20.48 3.13 0.14
CA GLN A 257 -19.39 2.38 0.75
C GLN A 257 -18.08 2.51 -0.04
N VAL A 258 -18.06 3.16 -1.20
CA VAL A 258 -16.84 3.34 -2.00
C VAL A 258 -16.31 4.74 -1.80
N ALA A 259 -15.08 4.86 -1.29
CA ALA A 259 -14.45 6.16 -1.11
C ALA A 259 -14.21 6.84 -2.47
N LEU A 260 -14.59 8.11 -2.59
CA LEU A 260 -14.29 8.93 -3.75
C LEU A 260 -12.80 9.31 -3.73
N PRO A 261 -12.09 9.20 -4.87
CA PRO A 261 -10.70 9.61 -4.97
C PRO A 261 -10.55 11.14 -4.94
N TYR A 262 -9.55 11.64 -4.23
CA TYR A 262 -9.22 13.07 -4.17
C TYR A 262 -7.75 13.30 -4.50
N GLN A 263 -7.49 14.25 -5.40
CA GLN A 263 -6.14 14.73 -5.70
C GLN A 263 -5.96 16.13 -5.13
N TYR A 264 -4.84 16.34 -4.46
CA TYR A 264 -4.47 17.68 -4.06
C TYR A 264 -4.14 18.57 -5.27
N THR A 265 -4.81 19.71 -5.38
CA THR A 265 -4.59 20.79 -6.34
C THR A 265 -4.19 22.09 -5.67
N GLY A 266 -2.87 22.33 -5.63
CA GLY A 266 -2.25 23.62 -5.32
C GLY A 266 -0.82 23.45 -4.85
N GLY A 267 0.25 23.95 -5.49
CA GLY A 267 0.42 24.61 -6.78
C GLY A 267 1.79 24.23 -7.38
N ASN A 268 2.09 24.65 -8.62
CA ASN A 268 3.33 24.34 -9.34
C ASN A 268 4.61 24.87 -8.66
N GLY A 269 5.08 24.21 -7.61
CA GLY A 269 6.41 24.39 -7.04
C GLY A 269 6.87 23.07 -6.45
N ASP A 270 8.01 22.56 -6.92
CA ASP A 270 8.65 21.38 -6.36
C ASP A 270 8.90 21.62 -4.86
N SER A 271 8.56 20.63 -4.07
CA SER A 271 8.53 20.68 -2.60
C SER A 271 9.88 21.14 -1.98
N CYS A 272 9.86 21.53 -0.69
CA CYS A 272 11.08 21.73 0.11
C CYS A 272 12.04 20.54 0.12
N PHE A 273 11.60 19.37 -0.35
CA PHE A 273 12.39 18.17 -0.43
C PHE A 273 13.39 18.17 -1.61
N ASP A 274 13.15 18.91 -2.70
CA ASP A 274 14.06 18.90 -3.87
C ASP A 274 15.18 19.96 -3.81
N ILE A 275 15.15 20.89 -2.85
CA ILE A 275 16.14 21.97 -2.70
C ILE A 275 16.63 22.02 -1.26
N GLY A 276 17.40 21.01 -0.85
CA GLY A 276 18.01 20.95 0.48
C GLY A 276 18.53 22.33 0.92
N CYS A 277 18.01 22.82 2.06
CA CYS A 277 18.34 24.06 2.76
C CYS A 277 19.18 25.07 1.95
N GLY A 278 18.55 25.84 1.04
CA GLY A 278 19.25 26.82 0.22
C GLY A 278 18.35 27.93 -0.36
N ILE A 279 18.65 29.17 0.03
CA ILE A 279 18.27 30.51 -0.51
C ILE A 279 16.91 30.64 -1.25
N TYR A 280 16.03 31.41 -0.60
CA TYR A 280 14.68 31.89 -0.94
C TYR A 280 14.39 32.45 -2.36
N ASP A 281 13.16 32.20 -2.85
CA ASP A 281 12.45 32.89 -3.95
C ASP A 281 10.98 33.23 -3.55
N GLN A 282 10.43 34.33 -4.07
CA GLN A 282 9.16 34.95 -3.68
C GLN A 282 7.88 34.22 -4.13
N SER A 283 8.00 33.03 -4.71
CA SER A 283 6.91 32.37 -5.44
C SER A 283 6.23 31.20 -4.71
N ASN A 284 6.77 30.65 -3.60
CA ASN A 284 6.06 29.58 -2.87
C ASN A 284 6.55 29.32 -1.41
N PRO A 285 5.80 29.67 -0.34
CA PRO A 285 6.41 29.82 1.01
C PRO A 285 6.24 28.69 2.04
N CYS A 286 5.69 27.51 1.69
CA CYS A 286 4.87 26.77 2.66
C CYS A 286 5.18 25.33 3.12
N PHE A 287 6.43 25.01 3.46
CA PHE A 287 6.80 23.66 3.93
C PHE A 287 7.79 23.71 5.12
N CYS A 288 7.30 23.94 6.34
CA CYS A 288 8.10 23.80 7.58
C CYS A 288 7.36 22.88 8.57
N ASP A 289 8.10 21.99 9.25
CA ASP A 289 7.56 21.12 10.30
C ASP A 289 8.05 21.58 11.71
N SER A 290 7.71 20.81 12.74
CA SER A 290 8.08 21.12 14.13
C SER A 290 9.59 21.11 14.40
N GLU A 291 10.39 20.42 13.59
CA GLU A 291 11.85 20.43 13.69
C GLU A 291 12.43 21.77 13.19
N CYS A 292 11.84 22.36 12.14
CA CYS A 292 12.25 23.68 11.64
C CYS A 292 12.06 24.80 12.68
N ILE A 293 11.01 24.70 13.51
CA ILE A 293 10.76 25.63 14.63
C ILE A 293 11.80 25.44 15.73
N TYR A 294 12.19 24.19 16.01
CA TYR A 294 13.17 23.86 17.05
C TYR A 294 14.58 24.39 16.72
N TYR A 295 14.95 24.40 15.43
CA TYR A 295 16.24 24.90 14.96
C TYR A 295 16.25 26.38 14.53
N ASP A 296 15.13 27.11 14.69
CA ASP A 296 14.95 28.52 14.31
C ASP A 296 15.24 28.78 12.81
N ASP A 297 14.83 27.84 11.95
CA ASP A 297 15.11 27.80 10.50
C ASP A 297 13.83 27.98 9.65
N CYS A 298 12.70 28.37 10.27
CA CYS A 298 11.44 28.70 9.59
C CYS A 298 11.42 30.12 9.02
N CYS A 299 10.67 30.35 7.94
CA CYS A 299 10.37 31.70 7.46
C CYS A 299 9.47 32.48 8.45
N SER A 300 9.65 33.81 8.53
CA SER A 300 8.93 34.68 9.46
C SER A 300 7.42 34.80 9.21
N ASP A 301 6.95 34.35 8.06
CA ASP A 301 5.57 34.37 7.56
C ASP A 301 4.87 33.00 7.62
N TYR A 302 5.53 31.97 8.17
CA TYR A 302 5.01 30.59 8.26
C TYR A 302 3.56 30.50 8.76
N ASN A 303 3.20 31.20 9.83
CA ASN A 303 1.85 31.13 10.41
C ASN A 303 0.76 31.72 9.49
N GLU A 304 1.10 32.67 8.62
CA GLU A 304 0.15 33.32 7.71
C GLU A 304 -0.16 32.45 6.48
N ILE A 305 0.75 31.54 6.12
CA ILE A 305 0.66 30.77 4.88
C ILE A 305 0.37 29.29 5.18
N CYS A 306 0.94 28.74 6.25
CA CYS A 306 0.94 27.30 6.58
C CYS A 306 0.51 26.98 8.01
N GLY A 307 0.26 27.99 8.85
CA GLY A 307 -0.31 27.79 10.18
C GLY A 307 -1.74 27.25 10.11
N GLU A 308 -2.34 26.93 11.26
CA GLU A 308 -3.73 26.46 11.36
C GLU A 308 -4.75 27.37 10.64
N ASP A 309 -4.43 28.67 10.52
CA ASP A 309 -5.25 29.69 9.84
C ASP A 309 -4.71 30.12 8.46
N GLY A 310 -3.69 29.43 7.93
CA GLY A 310 -3.04 29.74 6.65
C GLY A 310 -3.75 29.16 5.43
N ILE A 311 -3.61 29.77 4.26
CA ILE A 311 -4.29 29.38 3.02
C ILE A 311 -3.91 27.98 2.47
N GLY A 312 -2.87 27.32 2.99
CA GLY A 312 -2.44 25.99 2.56
C GLY A 312 -3.35 24.83 3.00
N SER A 313 -4.09 24.98 4.10
CA SER A 313 -4.98 23.94 4.64
C SER A 313 -6.40 23.95 4.06
N ASN A 314 -6.68 24.81 3.07
CA ASN A 314 -8.02 25.00 2.53
C ASN A 314 -8.51 23.75 1.73
N PRO A 315 -9.66 23.14 2.08
CA PRO A 315 -10.29 22.06 1.32
C PRO A 315 -10.57 22.41 -0.16
N GLU A 316 -10.59 23.70 -0.52
CA GLU A 316 -10.64 24.16 -1.92
C GLU A 316 -9.43 23.71 -2.75
N ASN A 317 -8.38 23.17 -2.12
CA ASN A 317 -7.22 22.60 -2.79
C ASN A 317 -7.35 21.09 -3.04
N LEU A 318 -8.53 20.48 -2.94
CA LEU A 318 -8.76 19.09 -3.33
C LEU A 318 -9.64 19.02 -4.58
N ASN A 319 -9.11 18.42 -5.64
CA ASN A 319 -9.90 17.95 -6.76
C ASN A 319 -10.53 16.59 -6.42
N GLU A 320 -11.85 16.57 -6.37
CA GLU A 320 -12.63 15.33 -6.33
C GLU A 320 -12.69 14.67 -7.70
N TYR A 321 -12.62 13.34 -7.71
CA TYR A 321 -12.86 12.52 -8.90
C TYR A 321 -14.05 11.60 -8.67
N GLU A 322 -14.84 11.42 -9.73
CA GLU A 322 -15.81 10.34 -9.79
C GLU A 322 -15.11 8.99 -9.69
N ASN A 323 -15.82 7.98 -9.19
CA ASN A 323 -15.33 6.61 -9.20
C ASN A 323 -15.06 6.13 -10.65
N TYR A 324 -13.85 5.63 -10.90
CA TYR A 324 -13.40 5.28 -12.24
C TYR A 324 -12.95 3.82 -12.40
N GLY A 325 -12.79 3.39 -13.64
CA GLY A 325 -12.26 2.08 -14.02
C GLY A 325 -11.43 2.13 -15.30
N TYR A 326 -10.87 0.98 -15.70
CA TYR A 326 -9.98 0.82 -16.87
C TYR A 326 -10.31 -0.46 -17.62
N SER A 327 -9.83 -0.55 -18.86
CA SER A 327 -9.99 -1.78 -19.66
C SER A 327 -8.99 -2.87 -19.26
N ASP A 328 -7.87 -2.49 -18.63
CA ASP A 328 -6.85 -3.37 -18.05
C ASP A 328 -7.10 -3.64 -16.56
N TYR A 329 -8.36 -3.66 -16.13
CA TYR A 329 -8.80 -3.69 -14.73
C TYR A 329 -8.11 -4.69 -13.78
N PRO A 330 -7.68 -5.92 -14.19
CA PRO A 330 -6.95 -6.82 -13.30
C PRO A 330 -5.62 -6.25 -12.79
N SER A 331 -5.13 -5.18 -13.43
CA SER A 331 -3.90 -4.50 -13.02
C SER A 331 -4.10 -3.57 -11.82
N GLY A 332 -5.32 -3.07 -11.56
CA GLY A 332 -5.46 -1.90 -10.68
C GLY A 332 -6.82 -1.65 -10.02
N GLN A 333 -7.91 -2.20 -10.55
CA GLN A 333 -9.25 -1.67 -10.28
C GLN A 333 -9.91 -2.21 -9.02
N LEU A 334 -9.37 -3.27 -8.42
CA LEU A 334 -10.02 -3.94 -7.30
C LEU A 334 -10.32 -2.94 -6.19
N ARG A 335 -11.53 -2.97 -5.66
CA ARG A 335 -11.92 -2.19 -4.49
C ARG A 335 -12.07 -3.12 -3.32
N ALA A 336 -11.46 -2.80 -2.18
CA ALA A 336 -11.62 -3.57 -0.96
C ALA A 336 -11.58 -2.68 0.29
N SER A 337 -12.15 -3.17 1.39
CA SER A 337 -11.86 -2.61 2.73
C SER A 337 -10.51 -3.11 3.26
N SER A 338 -9.92 -2.37 4.19
CA SER A 338 -8.62 -2.69 4.80
C SER A 338 -8.67 -4.05 5.52
N ASN A 339 -9.75 -4.31 6.26
CA ASN A 339 -10.00 -5.59 6.92
C ASN A 339 -10.00 -6.77 5.93
N ASN A 340 -10.70 -6.65 4.80
CA ASN A 340 -10.79 -7.73 3.82
C ASN A 340 -9.44 -8.00 3.18
N LEU A 341 -8.70 -6.95 2.83
CA LEU A 341 -7.35 -7.09 2.33
C LEU A 341 -6.39 -7.66 3.40
N ALA A 342 -6.61 -7.37 4.68
CA ALA A 342 -5.84 -7.95 5.78
C ALA A 342 -6.08 -9.46 5.95
N LYS A 343 -7.27 -9.98 5.64
CA LYS A 343 -7.54 -11.44 5.57
C LYS A 343 -6.73 -12.10 4.46
N PHE A 344 -6.70 -11.47 3.28
CA PHE A 344 -5.87 -11.91 2.16
C PHE A 344 -4.36 -11.87 2.51
N MET A 345 -3.90 -10.79 3.13
CA MET A 345 -2.53 -10.68 3.63
C MET A 345 -2.19 -11.79 4.64
N SER A 346 -3.09 -12.05 5.59
CA SER A 346 -2.92 -13.10 6.62
C SER A 346 -2.76 -14.49 6.00
N THR A 347 -3.42 -14.73 4.87
CA THR A 347 -3.25 -15.96 4.07
C THR A 347 -1.79 -16.16 3.64
N TYR A 348 -1.13 -15.10 3.18
CA TYR A 348 0.29 -15.16 2.77
C TYR A 348 1.23 -15.33 3.97
N MET A 349 0.86 -14.77 5.12
CA MET A 349 1.61 -14.94 6.37
C MET A 349 1.53 -16.38 6.89
N ASN A 350 0.37 -17.03 6.75
CA ASN A 350 0.11 -18.39 7.22
C ASN A 350 0.17 -19.43 6.08
N GLY A 351 1.21 -19.34 5.24
CA GLY A 351 1.53 -20.38 4.26
C GLY A 351 0.43 -20.74 3.26
N GLY A 352 -0.47 -19.80 2.96
CA GLY A 352 -1.55 -19.95 1.98
C GLY A 352 -2.92 -20.25 2.59
N SER A 353 -3.10 -20.12 3.91
CA SER A 353 -4.36 -20.37 4.60
C SER A 353 -4.81 -19.25 5.54
N TYR A 354 -6.11 -19.05 5.70
CA TYR A 354 -6.69 -18.14 6.70
C TYR A 354 -7.92 -18.80 7.34
N ASN A 355 -8.04 -18.76 8.65
CA ASN A 355 -9.10 -19.44 9.42
C ASN A 355 -9.32 -20.92 9.02
N GLY A 356 -8.23 -21.63 8.70
CA GLY A 356 -8.28 -23.04 8.27
C GLY A 356 -8.71 -23.25 6.82
N ILE A 357 -9.04 -22.20 6.07
CA ILE A 357 -9.32 -22.25 4.63
C ILE A 357 -8.04 -21.98 3.87
N SER A 358 -7.61 -22.94 3.06
CA SER A 358 -6.43 -22.82 2.20
C SER A 358 -6.85 -22.42 0.78
N ILE A 359 -6.23 -21.36 0.25
CA ILE A 359 -6.41 -20.93 -1.15
C ILE A 359 -5.13 -21.08 -1.99
N LEU A 360 -3.99 -21.34 -1.36
CA LEU A 360 -2.71 -21.69 -1.98
C LEU A 360 -1.94 -22.65 -1.05
N ASN A 361 -1.05 -23.45 -1.63
CA ASN A 361 -0.07 -24.23 -0.87
C ASN A 361 1.15 -23.37 -0.49
N SER A 362 1.81 -23.74 0.60
CA SER A 362 3.00 -23.04 1.10
C SER A 362 4.16 -23.02 0.10
N GLN A 363 4.33 -24.08 -0.72
CA GLN A 363 5.34 -24.11 -1.77
C GLN A 363 5.07 -23.04 -2.85
N THR A 364 3.81 -22.77 -3.14
CA THR A 364 3.41 -21.74 -4.10
C THR A 364 3.62 -20.34 -3.55
N ILE A 365 3.39 -20.14 -2.25
CA ILE A 365 3.77 -18.90 -1.55
C ILE A 365 5.28 -18.65 -1.67
N GLU A 366 6.12 -19.67 -1.43
CA GLU A 366 7.57 -19.55 -1.61
C GLU A 366 7.96 -19.29 -3.08
N LEU A 367 7.24 -19.88 -4.03
CA LEU A 367 7.46 -19.65 -5.46
C LEU A 367 7.14 -18.20 -5.86
N ILE A 368 6.07 -17.62 -5.31
CA ILE A 368 5.68 -16.21 -5.50
C ILE A 368 6.74 -15.27 -4.89
N LYS A 369 7.23 -15.60 -3.69
CA LYS A 369 8.27 -14.84 -3.00
C LYS A 369 9.65 -14.93 -3.67
N THR A 370 9.93 -15.99 -4.42
CA THR A 370 11.24 -16.21 -5.03
C THR A 370 11.56 -15.13 -6.06
N ILE A 371 12.77 -14.56 -5.98
CA ILE A 371 13.29 -13.65 -7.00
C ILE A 371 13.83 -14.47 -8.18
N HIS A 372 13.06 -14.55 -9.27
CA HIS A 372 13.36 -15.41 -10.42
C HIS A 372 14.45 -14.86 -11.34
N TYR A 373 14.61 -13.54 -11.39
CA TYR A 373 15.61 -12.85 -12.23
C TYR A 373 16.47 -11.89 -11.40
N PRO A 374 17.28 -12.38 -10.44
CA PRO A 374 17.98 -11.55 -9.45
C PRO A 374 19.02 -10.61 -10.07
N THR A 375 19.54 -10.93 -11.27
CA THR A 375 20.46 -10.05 -12.01
C THR A 375 19.75 -8.94 -12.77
N ILE A 376 18.45 -9.05 -12.99
CA ILE A 376 17.62 -8.07 -13.71
C ILE A 376 16.92 -7.16 -12.71
N ASN A 377 16.28 -7.75 -11.69
CA ASN A 377 15.72 -7.02 -10.57
C ASN A 377 15.89 -7.86 -9.30
N SER A 378 16.65 -7.34 -8.34
CA SER A 378 17.03 -8.04 -7.12
C SER A 378 15.96 -8.02 -6.03
N THR A 379 14.80 -7.41 -6.27
CA THR A 379 13.70 -7.31 -5.30
C THR A 379 12.38 -7.86 -5.82
N GLN A 380 12.28 -8.18 -7.11
CA GLN A 380 11.03 -8.60 -7.75
C GLN A 380 10.81 -10.12 -7.62
N GLY A 381 9.73 -10.51 -6.93
CA GLY A 381 9.15 -11.86 -6.98
C GLY A 381 8.16 -12.01 -8.15
N LEU A 382 7.21 -12.92 -8.05
CA LEU A 382 6.09 -13.00 -9.01
C LEU A 382 5.06 -11.92 -8.64
N ILE A 383 5.08 -10.78 -9.32
CA ILE A 383 4.30 -9.55 -9.10
C ILE A 383 4.60 -8.85 -7.77
N TRP A 384 4.65 -9.59 -6.67
CA TRP A 384 5.06 -9.10 -5.37
C TRP A 384 6.53 -8.67 -5.37
N TYR A 385 6.89 -7.71 -4.52
CA TYR A 385 8.27 -7.25 -4.42
C TYR A 385 8.71 -7.02 -2.97
N TYR A 386 10.03 -6.99 -2.79
CA TYR A 386 10.67 -6.65 -1.54
C TYR A 386 11.08 -5.17 -1.52
N LYS A 387 10.79 -4.45 -0.42
CA LYS A 387 11.43 -3.18 -0.09
C LYS A 387 12.22 -3.31 1.19
N ASN A 388 13.30 -2.53 1.29
CA ASN A 388 14.05 -2.40 2.53
C ASN A 388 13.67 -1.07 3.18
N GLN A 389 13.22 -1.11 4.42
CA GLN A 389 12.72 0.06 5.14
C GLN A 389 13.11 -0.04 6.62
N ASN A 390 13.90 0.90 7.12
CA ASN A 390 14.46 0.89 8.48
C ASN A 390 15.13 -0.45 8.85
N GLU A 391 15.97 -0.96 7.95
CA GLU A 391 16.66 -2.27 8.08
C GLU A 391 15.74 -3.51 8.08
N ARG A 392 14.42 -3.31 7.86
CA ARG A 392 13.45 -4.40 7.69
C ARG A 392 13.30 -4.74 6.21
N SER A 393 13.21 -6.03 5.93
CA SER A 393 12.83 -6.52 4.60
C SER A 393 11.32 -6.76 4.59
N LEU A 394 10.61 -5.90 3.86
CA LEU A 394 9.16 -5.95 3.74
C LEU A 394 8.79 -6.56 2.39
N PHE A 395 7.90 -7.53 2.42
CA PHE A 395 7.35 -8.19 1.23
C PHE A 395 5.91 -7.73 1.01
N GLY A 396 5.58 -7.26 -0.19
CA GLY A 396 4.27 -6.67 -0.40
C GLY A 396 4.10 -6.06 -1.77
N HIS A 397 3.15 -5.14 -1.83
CA HIS A 397 2.94 -4.28 -2.98
C HIS A 397 2.31 -2.96 -2.51
N ASN A 398 2.72 -1.84 -3.12
CA ASN A 398 2.04 -0.56 -2.94
C ASN A 398 1.09 -0.29 -4.11
N GLY A 399 0.19 0.67 -3.95
CA GLY A 399 -0.74 1.08 -4.98
C GLY A 399 -0.80 2.58 -5.10
N GLY A 400 -0.91 3.06 -6.34
CA GLY A 400 -1.01 4.47 -6.64
C GLY A 400 -1.85 4.70 -7.87
N ASP A 401 -2.79 5.63 -7.77
CA ASP A 401 -3.67 6.03 -8.85
C ASP A 401 -4.21 7.45 -8.64
N LEU A 402 -5.06 7.93 -9.56
CA LEU A 402 -5.73 9.21 -9.51
C LEU A 402 -6.53 9.34 -8.21
N GLY A 403 -6.01 10.16 -7.30
CA GLY A 403 -6.61 10.36 -5.97
C GLY A 403 -6.62 9.12 -5.08
N SER A 404 -5.68 8.18 -5.26
CA SER A 404 -5.56 7.01 -4.38
C SER A 404 -4.11 6.63 -4.12
N SER A 405 -3.83 6.18 -2.90
CA SER A 405 -2.56 5.64 -2.47
C SER A 405 -2.82 4.55 -1.44
N THR A 406 -2.14 3.42 -1.59
CA THR A 406 -2.36 2.23 -0.76
C THR A 406 -1.05 1.50 -0.50
N GLU A 407 -0.93 0.85 0.66
CA GLU A 407 0.22 0.02 1.03
C GLU A 407 -0.27 -1.30 1.63
N MET A 408 0.35 -2.42 1.22
CA MET A 408 0.14 -3.74 1.81
C MET A 408 1.50 -4.44 1.92
N PHE A 409 2.07 -4.47 3.13
CA PHE A 409 3.41 -5.01 3.36
C PHE A 409 3.50 -5.90 4.59
N ILE A 410 4.29 -6.95 4.47
CA ILE A 410 4.53 -7.98 5.48
C ILE A 410 6.01 -7.97 5.86
N SER A 411 6.29 -7.85 7.16
CA SER A 411 7.55 -8.28 7.74
C SER A 411 7.42 -9.73 8.19
N PHE A 412 7.95 -10.66 7.39
CA PHE A 412 7.94 -12.09 7.74
C PHE A 412 8.84 -12.40 8.95
N SER A 413 9.91 -11.64 9.18
CA SER A 413 10.79 -11.83 10.35
C SER A 413 10.07 -11.53 11.66
N ASP A 414 9.18 -10.54 11.65
CA ASP A 414 8.49 -10.05 12.85
C ASP A 414 7.04 -10.54 12.92
N ASN A 415 6.60 -11.30 11.91
CA ASN A 415 5.24 -11.80 11.73
C ASN A 415 4.19 -10.68 11.83
N ILE A 416 4.48 -9.54 11.20
CA ILE A 416 3.64 -8.33 11.18
C ILE A 416 3.29 -8.01 9.74
N GLY A 417 2.04 -7.62 9.51
CA GLY A 417 1.56 -7.09 8.25
C GLY A 417 0.79 -5.78 8.47
N VAL A 418 0.88 -4.86 7.54
CA VAL A 418 0.16 -3.58 7.58
C VAL A 418 -0.56 -3.35 6.25
N VAL A 419 -1.85 -3.03 6.34
CA VAL A 419 -2.68 -2.54 5.25
C VAL A 419 -3.04 -1.08 5.50
N LEU A 420 -2.79 -0.22 4.52
CA LEU A 420 -3.17 1.18 4.50
C LEU A 420 -3.89 1.53 3.21
N LEU A 421 -5.11 2.03 3.33
CA LEU A 421 -5.91 2.43 2.18
C LEU A 421 -6.33 3.90 2.31
N SER A 422 -5.99 4.71 1.31
CA SER A 422 -6.39 6.12 1.27
C SER A 422 -6.98 6.51 -0.07
N ASN A 423 -7.94 7.44 -0.02
CA ASN A 423 -8.49 8.17 -1.15
C ASN A 423 -7.75 9.51 -1.38
N SER A 424 -6.45 9.51 -1.12
CA SER A 424 -5.51 10.60 -1.42
C SER A 424 -4.30 10.04 -2.16
N ASN A 425 -3.69 10.83 -3.05
CA ASN A 425 -2.43 10.47 -3.72
C ASN A 425 -1.16 10.83 -2.91
N ASN A 426 -1.25 10.93 -1.58
CA ASN A 426 -0.14 11.38 -0.71
C ASN A 426 0.79 10.24 -0.26
N TYR A 427 1.60 9.70 -1.18
CA TYR A 427 2.51 8.57 -0.92
C TYR A 427 3.45 8.75 0.28
N ASN A 428 4.00 9.97 0.46
CA ASN A 428 4.93 10.25 1.55
C ASN A 428 4.26 10.13 2.92
N ALA A 429 2.99 10.50 3.02
CA ALA A 429 2.22 10.35 4.24
C ALA A 429 1.94 8.86 4.53
N MET A 430 1.58 8.09 3.50
CA MET A 430 1.36 6.64 3.63
C MET A 430 2.61 5.91 4.14
N ILE A 431 3.80 6.22 3.61
CA ILE A 431 5.07 5.63 4.06
C ILE A 431 5.39 6.02 5.52
N GLN A 432 5.12 7.27 5.92
CA GLN A 432 5.34 7.71 7.31
C GLN A 432 4.42 6.96 8.29
N ILE A 433 3.14 6.82 7.94
CA ILE A 433 2.16 6.09 8.74
C ILE A 433 2.52 4.60 8.79
N GLU A 434 2.91 3.98 7.66
CA GLU A 434 3.33 2.58 7.61
C GLU A 434 4.49 2.28 8.56
N ASN A 435 5.51 3.14 8.57
CA ASN A 435 6.65 3.01 9.48
C ASN A 435 6.22 3.03 10.94
N ALA A 436 5.41 4.02 11.32
CA ALA A 436 4.92 4.16 12.69
C ALA A 436 4.07 2.96 13.12
N LEU A 437 3.28 2.40 12.21
CA LEU A 437 2.46 1.21 12.47
C LEU A 437 3.29 -0.05 12.67
N ILE A 438 4.33 -0.27 11.87
CA ILE A 438 5.23 -1.42 12.05
C ILE A 438 5.98 -1.28 13.38
N ASP A 439 6.52 -0.10 13.69
CA ASP A 439 7.20 0.17 14.97
C ASP A 439 6.26 -0.07 16.17
N PHE A 440 5.03 0.46 16.09
CA PHE A 440 4.01 0.24 17.10
C PHE A 440 3.65 -1.24 17.23
N ALA A 441 3.49 -1.96 16.12
CA ALA A 441 3.12 -3.36 16.13
C ALA A 441 4.20 -4.26 16.71
N GLU A 442 5.48 -3.93 16.51
CA GLU A 442 6.61 -4.64 17.12
C GLU A 442 6.66 -4.44 18.62
N GLU A 443 6.49 -3.21 19.09
CA GLU A 443 6.60 -2.85 20.52
C GLU A 443 5.34 -3.22 21.32
N THR A 444 4.21 -3.42 20.65
CA THR A 444 2.92 -3.70 21.30
C THR A 444 2.67 -5.20 21.44
N ASN A 445 2.41 -5.63 22.68
CA ASN A 445 1.76 -6.90 22.95
C ASN A 445 0.25 -6.70 22.81
N PHE A 446 -0.26 -6.85 21.59
CA PHE A 446 -1.70 -6.80 21.35
C PHE A 446 -2.34 -7.90 22.18
N ILE A 447 -3.30 -7.50 23.01
CA ILE A 447 -4.19 -8.47 23.62
C ILE A 447 -5.31 -8.68 22.61
N ILE A 448 -5.36 -9.85 22.00
CA ILE A 448 -6.41 -10.18 21.04
C ILE A 448 -7.73 -10.25 21.81
N THR A 449 -8.67 -9.35 21.51
CA THR A 449 -10.00 -9.35 22.15
C THR A 449 -10.68 -10.69 21.89
N GLY A 450 -10.92 -11.46 22.95
CA GLY A 450 -11.45 -12.84 22.86
C GLY A 450 -10.42 -13.94 23.06
N ASP A 451 -9.12 -13.64 23.03
CA ASP A 451 -8.06 -14.53 23.51
C ASP A 451 -7.90 -14.35 25.02
N ILE A 452 -8.63 -15.16 25.76
CA ILE A 452 -8.76 -15.03 27.22
C ILE A 452 -7.59 -15.71 27.91
N ASN A 453 -7.03 -16.75 27.28
CA ASN A 453 -5.91 -17.51 27.83
C ASN A 453 -4.54 -16.94 27.40
N LEU A 454 -4.53 -15.90 26.56
CA LEU A 454 -3.35 -15.21 26.05
C LEU A 454 -2.41 -16.13 25.26
N ASP A 455 -2.97 -17.12 24.56
CA ASP A 455 -2.23 -18.06 23.71
C ASP A 455 -2.13 -17.61 22.25
N THR A 456 -2.66 -16.42 21.94
CA THR A 456 -2.73 -15.77 20.63
C THR A 456 -3.68 -16.42 19.62
N ASN A 457 -4.51 -17.38 20.03
CA ASN A 457 -5.53 -18.00 19.18
C ASN A 457 -6.91 -17.92 19.82
N ILE A 458 -7.87 -17.27 19.16
CA ILE A 458 -9.27 -17.34 19.60
C ILE A 458 -9.84 -18.71 19.23
N ASN A 459 -10.08 -19.55 20.23
CA ASN A 459 -10.54 -20.91 20.01
C ASN A 459 -11.47 -21.43 21.12
N ILE A 460 -11.84 -22.72 21.05
CA ILE A 460 -12.77 -23.32 22.01
C ILE A 460 -12.26 -23.28 23.46
N LEU A 461 -10.94 -23.17 23.68
CA LEU A 461 -10.33 -23.04 24.99
C LEU A 461 -10.70 -21.70 25.64
N ASP A 462 -10.84 -20.62 24.86
CA ASP A 462 -11.28 -19.32 25.34
C ASP A 462 -12.75 -19.35 25.76
N VAL A 463 -13.60 -20.05 24.99
CA VAL A 463 -15.00 -20.28 25.35
C VAL A 463 -15.10 -21.03 26.66
N ILE A 464 -14.27 -22.07 26.85
CA ILE A 464 -14.20 -22.83 28.11
C ILE A 464 -13.77 -21.91 29.25
N LEU A 465 -12.82 -20.99 29.03
CA LEU A 465 -12.39 -20.02 30.03
C LEU A 465 -13.51 -19.07 30.44
N ILE A 466 -14.22 -18.46 29.49
CA ILE A 466 -15.34 -17.55 29.76
C ILE A 466 -16.47 -18.29 30.51
N VAL A 467 -16.78 -19.53 30.11
CA VAL A 467 -17.78 -20.37 30.78
C VAL A 467 -17.35 -20.65 32.22
N ASN A 468 -16.07 -20.94 32.44
CA ASN A 468 -15.53 -21.14 33.79
C ASN A 468 -15.57 -19.87 34.63
N ILE A 469 -15.33 -18.69 34.04
CA ILE A 469 -15.44 -17.40 34.74
C ILE A 469 -16.89 -17.17 35.19
N ILE A 470 -17.86 -17.39 34.30
CA ILE A 470 -19.31 -17.23 34.58
C ILE A 470 -19.77 -18.20 35.67
N ILE A 471 -19.37 -19.48 35.58
CA ILE A 471 -19.80 -20.53 36.52
C ILE A 471 -19.15 -20.35 37.90
N ASN A 472 -17.86 -20.02 37.95
CA ASN A 472 -17.11 -20.01 39.20
C ASN A 472 -17.08 -18.64 39.90
N SER A 473 -17.64 -17.58 39.28
CA SER A 473 -17.70 -16.22 39.85
C SER A 473 -16.35 -15.71 40.38
N GLN A 474 -15.26 -16.10 39.70
CA GLN A 474 -13.91 -15.60 40.01
C GLN A 474 -13.59 -14.37 39.17
N THR A 475 -12.69 -13.55 39.75
CA THR A 475 -12.07 -12.32 39.23
C THR A 475 -12.50 -11.88 37.84
N TYR A 476 -13.12 -10.71 37.81
CA TYR A 476 -13.34 -9.91 36.61
C TYR A 476 -12.06 -9.88 35.76
N ASN A 477 -12.17 -10.33 34.52
CA ASN A 477 -11.14 -10.27 33.49
C ASN A 477 -11.68 -9.39 32.36
N ASN A 478 -11.09 -8.22 32.13
CA ASN A 478 -11.49 -7.30 31.06
C ASN A 478 -11.54 -7.97 29.67
N LEU A 479 -10.76 -9.03 29.46
CA LEU A 479 -10.70 -9.76 28.18
C LEU A 479 -11.87 -10.71 27.97
N ALA A 480 -12.62 -11.00 29.03
CA ALA A 480 -13.81 -11.83 29.00
C ALA A 480 -15.11 -11.02 28.90
N ASP A 481 -15.03 -9.68 28.98
CA ASP A 481 -16.14 -8.73 28.77
C ASP A 481 -16.03 -8.15 27.35
N LEU A 482 -16.55 -8.92 26.39
CA LEU A 482 -16.37 -8.69 24.95
C LEU A 482 -17.33 -7.62 24.42
N ASN A 483 -18.45 -7.40 25.09
CA ASN A 483 -19.41 -6.36 24.73
C ASN A 483 -19.19 -5.05 25.51
N HIS A 484 -18.23 -5.04 26.43
CA HIS A 484 -17.85 -3.90 27.26
C HIS A 484 -19.01 -3.34 28.11
N ASP A 485 -19.95 -4.21 28.51
CA ASP A 485 -21.10 -3.82 29.34
C ASP A 485 -20.80 -3.89 30.86
N GLY A 486 -19.59 -4.33 31.23
CA GLY A 486 -19.13 -4.49 32.60
C GLY A 486 -19.55 -5.82 33.23
N LEU A 487 -20.16 -6.74 32.48
CA LEU A 487 -20.69 -8.02 32.96
C LEU A 487 -20.26 -9.17 32.07
N ILE A 488 -19.39 -10.04 32.59
CA ILE A 488 -19.04 -11.30 31.91
C ILE A 488 -20.22 -12.27 31.99
N ASN A 489 -20.90 -12.50 30.87
CA ASN A 489 -22.15 -13.26 30.78
C ASN A 489 -22.29 -14.04 29.45
N ILE A 490 -23.49 -14.58 29.20
CA ILE A 490 -23.72 -15.43 28.03
C ILE A 490 -23.65 -14.66 26.69
N VAL A 491 -23.80 -13.35 26.70
CA VAL A 491 -23.65 -12.49 25.53
C VAL A 491 -22.19 -12.49 25.06
N ASP A 492 -21.22 -12.47 25.99
CA ASP A 492 -19.79 -12.59 25.68
C ASP A 492 -19.46 -13.95 25.08
N ILE A 493 -20.06 -15.04 25.59
CA ILE A 493 -19.95 -16.37 24.96
C ILE A 493 -20.39 -16.32 23.49
N LEU A 494 -21.53 -15.69 23.21
CA LEU A 494 -22.07 -15.64 21.86
C LEU A 494 -21.19 -14.80 20.93
N GLN A 495 -20.64 -13.69 21.41
CA GLN A 495 -19.66 -12.90 20.64
C GLN A 495 -18.39 -13.69 20.38
N LEU A 496 -17.87 -14.40 21.38
CA LEU A 496 -16.68 -15.23 21.21
C LEU A 496 -16.90 -16.39 20.24
N ILE A 497 -18.06 -17.04 20.32
CA ILE A 497 -18.45 -18.08 19.36
C ILE A 497 -18.57 -17.49 17.95
N ASN A 498 -19.11 -16.29 17.80
CA ASN A 498 -19.13 -15.62 16.50
C ASN A 498 -17.72 -15.34 15.99
N LEU A 499 -16.78 -14.91 16.85
CA LEU A 499 -15.37 -14.72 16.48
C LEU A 499 -14.70 -16.03 16.03
N ILE A 500 -15.13 -17.19 16.55
CA ILE A 500 -14.59 -18.51 16.18
C ILE A 500 -15.25 -19.07 14.90
N LEU A 501 -16.50 -18.70 14.62
CA LEU A 501 -17.29 -19.24 13.51
C LEU A 501 -17.22 -18.40 12.22
N ILE A 502 -16.60 -17.21 12.27
CA ILE A 502 -16.29 -16.34 11.12
C ILE A 502 -14.88 -16.67 10.61
#